data_AF-A0A967CZI2-F1
#
_entry.id   AF-A0A967CZI2-F1
#
_cell.length_a   1.000
_cell.length_b   1.000
_cell.length_c   1.000
_cell.angle_alpha   90.00
_cell.angle_beta   90.00
_cell.angle_gamma   90.00
#
_symmetry.space_group_name_H-M   'P 1'
#
loop_
_entity.id
_entity.type
_entity.pdbx_description
1 polymer ?
#
loop_
_entity_poly.entity_id
_entity_poly.type
_entity_poly.pdbx_seq_one_letter_code
_entity_poly.pdbx_strand_id
1 'polypeptide(L)' 'EWVLTRMNAKHPRPVYAGRAASASPATGLASTHKTQQEALIDDALTIKGN' A
#
# COMPACT_ATOMS: atom_id res chain seq x y z
N GLU A 1 4.21 -14.91 10.46
CA GLU A 1 4.22 -13.64 11.23
C GLU A 1 5.11 -13.74 12.48
N TRP A 2 6.38 -13.30 12.40
CA TRP A 2 7.36 -13.40 13.51
C TRP A 2 7.82 -12.03 14.03
N VAL A 3 7.99 -11.06 13.13
CA VAL A 3 8.49 -9.72 13.48
C VAL A 3 7.45 -8.92 14.28
N LEU A 4 6.22 -8.80 13.76
CA LEU A 4 5.15 -7.98 14.36
C LEU A 4 4.76 -8.46 15.77
N THR A 5 4.68 -9.78 15.95
CA THR A 5 4.39 -10.39 17.26
C THR A 5 5.51 -10.13 18.27
N ARG A 6 6.78 -10.24 17.86
CA ARG A 6 7.93 -9.98 18.75
C ARG A 6 8.02 -8.53 19.21
N MET A 7 7.69 -7.58 18.35
CA MET A 7 7.71 -6.15 18.70
C MET A 7 6.45 -5.68 19.43
N ASN A 8 5.52 -6.60 19.75
CA ASN A 8 4.24 -6.29 20.38
C ASN A 8 3.46 -5.19 19.62
N ALA A 9 3.44 -5.28 18.29
CA ALA A 9 2.78 -4.30 17.43
C ALA A 9 1.26 -4.29 17.68
N LYS A 10 0.65 -3.09 17.67
CA LYS A 10 -0.81 -2.90 17.78
C LYS A 10 -1.58 -3.72 16.75
N HIS A 11 -1.03 -3.87 15.54
CA HIS A 11 -1.58 -4.69 14.47
C HIS A 11 -0.68 -5.92 14.25
N PRO A 12 -1.17 -7.14 14.54
CA PRO A 12 -0.34 -8.35 14.52
C PRO A 12 -0.16 -8.95 13.11
N ARG A 13 -0.85 -8.41 12.10
CA ARG A 13 -0.83 -8.90 10.72
C ARG A 13 -0.49 -7.77 9.76
N PRO A 14 0.36 -8.01 8.74
CA PRO A 14 0.63 -7.02 7.71
C PRO A 14 -0.64 -6.79 6.87
N VAL A 15 -0.77 -5.56 6.36
CA VAL A 15 -1.80 -5.17 5.41
C VAL A 15 -1.10 -4.86 4.08
N TYR A 16 -1.75 -5.21 2.97
CA TYR A 16 -1.23 -4.93 1.64
C TYR A 16 -1.60 -3.50 1.22
N ALA A 17 -0.61 -2.75 0.74
CA ALA A 17 -0.77 -1.50 0.02
C ALA A 17 -0.17 -1.65 -1.38
N GLY A 18 -0.94 -1.37 -2.42
CA GLY A 18 -0.55 -1.68 -3.78
C GLY A 18 -1.46 -1.06 -4.84
N ARG A 19 -1.01 -1.08 -6.11
CA ARG A 19 -1.85 -0.69 -7.24
C ARG A 19 -2.97 -1.70 -7.46
N ALA A 20 -4.08 -1.24 -8.03
CA ALA A 20 -5.18 -2.11 -8.43
C ALA A 20 -4.69 -3.18 -9.42
N ALA A 21 -5.23 -4.40 -9.30
CA ALA A 21 -4.91 -5.49 -10.21
C ALA A 21 -5.24 -5.09 -11.65
N SER A 22 -4.31 -5.37 -12.58
CA SER A 22 -4.48 -5.03 -13.99
C SER A 22 -3.74 -6.04 -14.88
N ALA A 23 -4.21 -6.17 -16.12
CA ALA A 23 -3.63 -7.11 -17.09
C ALA A 23 -2.28 -6.63 -17.66
N SER A 24 -2.04 -5.31 -17.67
CA SER A 24 -0.78 -4.71 -18.11
C SER A 24 0.06 -4.31 -16.89
N PRO A 25 1.41 -4.33 -16.96
CA PRO A 25 2.26 -4.00 -15.80
C PRO A 25 2.06 -2.58 -15.26
N ALA A 26 1.75 -1.62 -16.13
CA ALA A 26 1.51 -0.23 -15.79
C ALA A 26 0.58 0.44 -16.81
N THR A 27 0.00 1.57 -16.43
CA THR A 27 -0.67 2.47 -17.36
C THR A 27 0.34 3.21 -18.24
N GLY A 28 0.02 3.39 -19.52
CA GLY A 28 0.81 4.21 -20.46
C GLY A 28 0.57 5.71 -20.34
N LEU A 29 -0.43 6.14 -19.54
CA LEU A 29 -0.74 7.55 -19.31
C LEU A 29 0.06 8.08 -18.12
N ALA A 30 0.94 9.04 -18.36
CA ALA A 30 1.79 9.63 -17.31
C ALA A 30 0.98 10.25 -16.15
N SER A 31 -0.15 10.90 -16.46
CA SER A 31 -1.04 11.48 -15.46
C SER A 31 -1.62 10.42 -14.51
N THR A 32 -2.21 9.36 -15.08
CA THR A 32 -2.73 8.23 -14.30
C THR A 32 -1.64 7.51 -13.52
N HIS A 33 -0.46 7.35 -14.12
CA HIS A 33 0.68 6.72 -13.45
C HIS A 33 1.08 7.48 -12.18
N LYS A 34 1.15 8.82 -12.26
CA LYS A 34 1.46 9.71 -11.13
C LYS A 34 0.40 9.62 -10.04
N THR A 35 -0.89 9.74 -10.39
CA THR A 35 -1.99 9.62 -9.43
C THR A 35 -1.98 8.29 -8.69
N GLN A 36 -1.76 7.17 -9.41
CA GLN A 36 -1.66 5.85 -8.79
C GLN A 36 -0.44 5.72 -7.85
N GLN A 37 0.67 6.40 -8.15
CA GLN A 37 1.85 6.39 -7.29
C GLN A 37 1.60 7.16 -5.99
N GLU A 38 0.98 8.33 -6.09
CA GLU A 38 0.61 9.15 -4.92
C GLU A 38 -0.36 8.39 -4.01
N ALA A 39 -1.39 7.76 -4.59
CA ALA A 39 -2.35 6.95 -3.86
C ALA A 39 -1.70 5.73 -3.17
N LEU A 40 -0.75 5.07 -3.83
CA LEU A 40 0.00 3.95 -3.24
C LEU A 40 0.80 4.38 -2.00
N ILE A 41 1.50 5.52 -2.11
CA ILE A 41 2.32 6.03 -1.00
C ILE A 41 1.44 6.44 0.18
N ASP A 42 0.31 7.11 -0.10
CA ASP A 42 -0.67 7.47 0.92
C ASP A 42 -1.23 6.23 1.62
N ASP A 43 -1.65 5.20 0.87
CA ASP A 43 -2.17 3.95 1.44
C ASP A 43 -1.12 3.21 2.31
N ALA A 44 0.16 3.28 1.95
CA ALA A 44 1.23 2.61 2.67
C ALA A 44 1.67 3.33 3.95
N LEU A 45 1.60 4.68 3.98
CA LEU A 45 2.18 5.49 5.05
C LEU A 45 1.13 6.16 5.95
N THR A 46 -0.13 6.24 5.50
CA THR A 46 -1.21 6.86 6.26
C THR A 46 -1.88 5.87 7.21
N ILE A 47 -2.01 6.26 8.48
CA ILE A 47 -2.74 5.48 9.49
C ILE A 47 -4.24 5.70 9.27
N LYS A 48 -4.90 4.72 8.67
CA LYS A 48 -6.36 4.73 8.49
C LYS A 48 -7.06 4.36 9.81
N GLY A 49 -7.87 5.27 10.34
CA GLY A 49 -8.80 5.00 11.45
C GLY A 49 -8.23 5.17 12.87
N ASN A 50 -7.76 6.37 13.21
CA ASN A 50 -7.71 6.81 14.62
C ASN A 50 -9.10 7.22 15.09
#